data_AF-A0A1G8I9M0-F1
#
_entry.id   AF-A0A1G8I9M0-F1
#
_cell.length_a   1.000
_cell.length_b   1.000
_cell.length_c   1.000
_cell.angle_alpha   90.00
_cell.angle_beta   90.00
_cell.angle_gamma   90.00
#
_symmetry.space_group_name_H-M   'P 1'
#
loop_
_entity.id
_entity.type
_entity.pdbx_description
1 polymer ?
#
loop_
_entity_poly.entity_id
_entity_poly.type
_entity_poly.pdbx_seq_one_letter_code
_entity_poly.pdbx_strand_id
1 'polypeptide(L)' 'MSAPDTNVEKEEQKHKPALLGIKGAIAFAAVLLVLFVGWVIVNGQSPETPDTRIDGRTGEEVQTD' A
#
# COMPACT_ATOMS: atom_id res chain seq x y z
N MET A 1 -33.63 30.27 -10.74
CA MET A 1 -33.74 29.67 -9.39
C MET A 1 -32.44 29.95 -8.66
N SER A 2 -32.50 30.46 -7.44
CA SER A 2 -31.31 30.64 -6.59
C SER A 2 -30.82 29.28 -6.11
N ALA A 3 -29.49 29.11 -6.06
CA ALA A 3 -28.88 27.85 -5.63
C ALA A 3 -29.23 27.54 -4.16
N PRO A 4 -29.39 26.25 -3.79
CA PRO A 4 -29.60 25.86 -2.41
C PRO A 4 -28.43 26.31 -1.53
N ASP A 5 -28.73 26.82 -0.35
CA ASP A 5 -27.73 27.30 0.62
C ASP A 5 -27.13 26.09 1.38
N THR A 6 -26.15 25.44 0.77
CA THR A 6 -25.45 24.30 1.38
C THR A 6 -24.36 24.80 2.31
N ASN A 7 -24.67 24.87 3.61
CA ASN A 7 -23.70 25.19 4.64
C ASN A 7 -22.84 23.96 4.99
N VAL A 8 -21.57 23.99 4.57
CA VAL A 8 -20.61 22.89 4.75
C VAL A 8 -20.25 22.66 6.22
N GLU A 9 -20.14 23.71 7.03
CA GLU A 9 -19.80 23.60 8.46
C GLU A 9 -20.89 22.88 9.25
N LYS A 10 -22.16 23.10 8.88
CA LYS A 10 -23.30 22.39 9.48
C LYS A 10 -23.29 20.91 9.12
N GLU A 11 -22.97 20.59 7.88
CA GLU A 11 -22.89 19.20 7.43
C GLU A 11 -21.67 18.47 7.99
N GLU A 12 -20.52 19.14 8.09
CA GLU A 12 -19.33 18.60 8.75
C GLU A 12 -19.67 18.18 10.19
N GLN A 13 -20.35 19.03 10.95
CA GLN A 13 -20.75 18.73 12.33
C GLN A 13 -21.62 17.48 12.45
N LYS A 14 -22.56 17.28 11.53
CA LYS A 14 -23.44 16.10 11.50
C LYS A 14 -22.68 14.83 11.11
N HIS A 15 -21.64 14.96 10.28
CA HIS A 15 -20.85 13.85 9.75
C HIS A 15 -19.51 13.65 10.49
N LYS A 16 -19.28 14.37 11.60
CA LYS A 16 -18.09 14.24 12.44
C LYS A 16 -17.70 12.79 12.75
N PRO A 17 -18.62 11.88 13.12
CA PRO A 17 -18.25 10.48 13.38
C PRO A 17 -17.68 9.77 12.13
N ALA A 18 -18.29 9.99 10.97
CA ALA A 18 -17.83 9.41 9.71
C ALA A 18 -16.47 9.98 9.28
N LEU A 19 -16.29 11.30 9.40
CA LEU A 19 -15.04 11.97 9.08
C LEU A 19 -13.89 11.51 10.00
N LEU A 20 -14.18 11.31 11.29
CA LEU A 20 -13.22 10.72 12.24
C LEU A 20 -12.88 9.28 11.89
N GLY A 21 -13.87 8.47 11.49
CA GLY A 21 -13.65 7.10 11.04
C GLY A 21 -12.75 7.03 9.81
N ILE A 22 -13.00 7.87 8.79
CA ILE A 22 -12.17 7.96 7.60
C ILE A 22 -10.74 8.38 7.96
N LYS A 23 -10.60 9.43 8.79
CA LYS A 23 -9.28 9.90 9.25
C LYS A 23 -8.52 8.80 10.02
N GLY A 24 -9.23 8.05 10.86
CA GLY A 24 -8.68 6.90 11.58
C GLY A 24 -8.22 5.78 10.65
N ALA A 25 -9.04 5.43 9.65
CA ALA A 25 -8.70 4.41 8.66
C ALA A 25 -7.47 4.80 7.83
N ILE A 26 -7.39 6.07 7.40
CA ILE A 26 -6.21 6.60 6.67
C ILE A 26 -4.96 6.51 7.55
N ALA A 27 -5.04 6.94 8.81
CA ALA A 27 -3.91 6.87 9.74
C ALA A 27 -3.46 5.42 9.98
N PHE A 28 -4.41 4.50 10.18
CA PHE A 28 -4.12 3.09 10.36
C PHE A 28 -3.45 2.47 9.13
N ALA A 29 -3.97 2.73 7.93
CA ALA A 29 -3.38 2.27 6.67
C ALA A 29 -1.96 2.82 6.47
N ALA A 30 -1.73 4.09 6.78
CA ALA A 30 -0.40 4.70 6.70
C ALA A 30 0.60 4.01 7.65
N VAL A 31 0.19 3.70 8.88
CA VAL A 31 1.03 2.95 9.83
C VAL A 31 1.36 1.55 9.30
N LEU A 32 0.37 0.81 8.81
CA LEU A 32 0.59 -0.51 8.23
C LEU A 32 1.55 -0.46 7.03
N LEU A 33 1.41 0.56 6.18
CA LEU A 33 2.28 0.73 5.01
C LEU A 33 3.73 0.97 5.44
N VAL A 34 3.97 1.84 6.43
CA VAL A 34 5.32 2.09 6.95
C VAL A 34 5.93 0.82 7.55
N LEU A 35 5.15 0.06 8.33
CA LEU A 35 5.59 -1.21 8.90
C LEU A 35 5.92 -2.24 7.80
N PHE A 36 5.07 -2.35 6.78
CA PHE A 36 5.28 -3.26 5.66
C PHE A 36 6.54 -2.90 4.87
N VAL A 37 6.72 -1.63 4.52
CA VAL A 37 7.92 -1.15 3.83
C VAL A 37 9.17 -1.42 4.66
N GLY A 38 9.14 -1.14 5.96
CA GLY A 38 10.23 -1.47 6.87
C GLY A 38 10.55 -2.97 6.88
N TRP A 39 9.52 -3.82 6.93
CA TRP A 39 9.68 -5.27 6.87
C TRP A 39 10.30 -5.74 5.54
N VAL A 40 9.85 -5.21 4.40
CA VAL A 40 10.41 -5.52 3.08
C VAL A 40 11.87 -5.09 3.00
N ILE A 41 12.23 -3.91 3.52
CA ILE A 41 13.62 -3.44 3.52
C ILE A 41 14.53 -4.38 4.33
N VAL A 42 14.06 -4.86 5.48
CA VAL A 42 14.84 -5.76 6.35
C VAL A 42 14.97 -7.17 5.77
N ASN A 43 13.93 -7.68 5.10
CA ASN A 43 13.89 -9.09 4.66
C ASN A 43 14.18 -9.29 3.17
N GLY A 44 14.05 -8.26 2.34
CA GLY A 44 14.11 -8.38 0.87
C GLY A 44 15.48 -8.12 0.26
N GLN A 45 16.54 -7.97 1.06
CA GLN A 45 17.88 -7.66 0.53
C GLN A 45 18.71 -8.90 0.15
N SER A 46 18.23 -10.11 0.44
CA SER A 46 18.92 -11.33 0.05
C SER A 46 18.60 -11.68 -1.40
N PRO A 47 19.59 -11.69 -2.32
CA PRO A 47 19.36 -12.22 -3.66
C PRO A 47 19.06 -13.72 -3.56
N GLU A 48 17.90 -14.13 -4.08
CA GLU A 48 17.60 -15.54 -4.26
C GLU A 48 18.27 -16.03 -5.55
N THR A 49 19.13 -17.04 -5.41
CA THR A 49 19.64 -17.78 -6.55
C THR A 49 18.64 -18.89 -6.86
N PRO A 50 18.01 -18.91 -8.04
CA PRO A 50 17.09 -19.98 -8.39
C PRO A 50 17.86 -21.28 -8.64
N ASP A 51 17.30 -22.40 -8.18
CA ASP A 51 17.86 -23.75 -8.35
C ASP A 51 18.08 -24.09 -9.84
N THR A 52 17.29 -23.49 -10.72
CA THR A 52 17.39 -23.65 -12.18
C THR A 52 17.35 -22.29 -12.88
N ARG A 53 18.25 -22.10 -13.85
CA ARG A 53 18.36 -20.91 -14.69
C ARG A 53 18.31 -21.29 -16.16
N ILE A 54 17.65 -20.48 -16.99
CA ILE A 54 17.67 -20.64 -18.44
C ILE A 54 18.95 -20.04 -19.01
N ASP A 55 19.71 -20.82 -19.77
CA ASP A 55 20.85 -20.30 -20.53
C ASP A 55 20.35 -19.40 -21.67
N GLY A 56 20.74 -18.13 -21.65
CA GLY A 56 20.35 -17.14 -22.67
C GLY A 56 20.91 -17.40 -24.07
N ARG A 57 21.83 -18.36 -24.23
CA ARG A 57 22.45 -18.73 -25.52
C ARG A 57 21.79 -19.96 -26.15
N THR A 58 21.38 -20.93 -25.34
CA THR A 58 20.86 -22.23 -25.82
C THR A 58 19.39 -22.46 -25.50
N GLY A 59 18.85 -21.77 -24.49
CA GLY A 59 17.49 -21.96 -24.00
C GLY A 59 17.31 -23.18 -23.09
N GLU A 60 18.39 -23.84 -22.68
CA GLU A 60 18.34 -24.99 -21.78
C GLU A 60 18.22 -24.58 -20.31
N GLU A 61 17.54 -25.41 -19.51
CA GLU A 61 17.51 -25.31 -18.05
C GLU A 61 18.83 -25.84 -17.47
N VAL A 62 19.57 -24.98 -16.76
CA VAL A 62 20.84 -25.29 -16.11
C VAL A 62 20.65 -25.20 -14.60
N GLN A 63 21.09 -26.23 -13.87
CA GLN A 63 21.08 -26.23 -12.41
C GLN A 63 22.12 -25.24 -11.89
N THR A 64 21.75 -24.39 -10.93
CA THR A 64 22.68 -23.44 -10.30
C THR A 64 23.26 -24.05 -9.03
N ASP A 65 24.59 -24.04 -8.89
CA ASP A 65 25.31 -24.43 -7.65
C ASP A 65 25.23 -23.34 -6.56
#